data_AF-X1R2R7-F1
#
_entry.id   AF-X1R2R7-F1
#
_cell.length_a   1.000
_cell.length_b   1.000
_cell.length_c   1.000
_cell.angle_alpha   90.00
_cell.angle_beta   90.00
_cell.angle_gamma   90.00
#
_symmetry.space_group_name_H-M   'P 1'
#
loop_
_entity.id
_entity.type
_entity.pdbx_description
1 polymer ?
#
loop_
_entity_poly.entity_id
_entity_poly.type
_entity_poly.pdbx_seq_one_letter_code
_entity_poly.pdbx_strand_id
1 'polypeptide(L)'
;VVIYHMHLSKGWYAPVRPPSSSRAFGLFATRSPNRPNSIGFSVIKLEKVEGNILHVRGIDAFNKTPVLDIKPWLPSIDCPGGKINLDIEEKLGLKKKKLCR
;
A
#
# COMPACT_ATOMS: atom_id res chain seq x y z
N VAL A 1 7.29 0.27 -8.53
CA VAL A 1 6.48 -0.53 -7.60
C VAL A 1 7.35 -1.61 -6.99
N VAL A 2 7.31 -1.78 -5.67
CA VAL A 2 7.98 -2.89 -4.96
C VAL A 2 6.91 -3.76 -4.34
N ILE A 3 6.98 -5.07 -4.57
CA ILE A 3 6.12 -6.08 -3.95
C ILE A 3 6.95 -6.84 -2.92
N TYR A 4 6.40 -7.03 -1.73
CA TYR A 4 7.12 -7.63 -0.62
C TYR A 4 6.22 -8.52 0.25
N HIS A 5 6.84 -9.46 0.96
CA HIS A 5 6.15 -10.37 1.88
C HIS A 5 6.14 -9.79 3.29
N MET A 6 4.95 -9.46 3.82
CA MET A 6 4.76 -9.01 5.19
C MET A 6 4.93 -10.18 6.18
N HIS A 7 6.16 -10.68 6.26
CA HIS A 7 6.60 -11.87 6.99
C HIS A 7 6.30 -11.87 8.50
N LEU A 8 5.94 -10.72 9.08
CA LEU A 8 5.54 -10.61 10.49
C LEU A 8 4.01 -10.74 10.71
N SER A 9 3.22 -10.81 9.64
CA SER A 9 1.78 -11.04 9.75
C SER A 9 1.46 -12.44 10.25
N LYS A 10 0.57 -12.54 11.23
CA LYS A 10 0.16 -13.81 11.87
C LYS A 10 -1.31 -14.07 11.55
N GLY A 11 -1.55 -14.77 10.45
CA GLY A 11 -2.91 -15.09 9.99
C GLY A 11 -3.69 -13.86 9.52
N TRP A 12 -5.01 -14.04 9.37
CA TRP A 12 -5.92 -13.00 8.90
C TRP A 12 -7.31 -13.17 9.52
N TYR A 13 -8.08 -12.08 9.53
CA TYR A 13 -9.43 -12.06 10.06
C TYR A 13 -10.30 -11.08 9.27
N ALA A 14 -11.62 -11.29 9.33
CA ALA A 14 -12.62 -10.36 8.86
C ALA A 14 -13.82 -10.40 9.84
N PRO A 15 -14.43 -9.25 10.17
CA PRO A 15 -14.16 -7.92 9.62
C PRO A 15 -12.92 -7.25 10.23
N VAL A 16 -12.35 -6.25 9.53
CA VAL A 16 -11.20 -5.46 9.97
C VAL A 16 -11.66 -4.04 10.33
N ARG A 17 -11.18 -3.50 11.46
CA ARG A 17 -11.36 -2.09 11.83
C ARG A 17 -10.03 -1.34 11.65
N PRO A 18 -9.86 -0.55 10.57
CA PRO A 18 -8.66 0.26 10.38
C PRO A 18 -8.44 1.26 11.52
N PRO A 19 -7.20 1.64 11.86
CA PRO A 19 -6.91 2.51 13.00
C PRO A 19 -7.66 3.85 12.99
N SER A 20 -7.90 4.41 11.80
CA SER A 20 -8.57 5.71 11.63
C SER A 20 -10.08 5.62 11.43
N SER A 21 -10.70 4.45 11.58
CA SER A 21 -12.15 4.29 11.35
C SER A 21 -12.87 3.67 12.54
N SER A 22 -14.04 4.22 12.88
CA SER A 22 -14.98 3.66 13.85
C SER A 22 -15.75 2.45 13.29
N ARG A 23 -15.82 2.32 11.96
CA ARG A 23 -16.54 1.26 11.25
C ARG A 23 -15.62 0.10 10.90
N ALA A 24 -16.19 -1.11 10.87
CA ALA A 24 -15.51 -2.30 10.37
C ALA A 24 -15.79 -2.52 8.87
N PHE A 25 -14.81 -3.07 8.16
CA PHE A 25 -14.83 -3.32 6.72
C PHE A 25 -14.47 -4.78 6.43
N GLY A 26 -14.90 -5.28 5.27
CA GLY A 26 -14.36 -6.54 4.75
C GLY A 26 -12.85 -6.40 4.52
N LEU A 27 -12.09 -7.46 4.79
CA LEU A 27 -10.62 -7.44 4.72
C LEU A 27 -10.08 -6.91 3.37
N PHE A 28 -10.66 -7.34 2.25
CA PHE A 28 -10.23 -6.93 0.90
C PHE A 28 -10.59 -5.49 0.55
N ALA A 29 -11.49 -4.85 1.30
CA ALA A 29 -11.77 -3.42 1.18
C ALA A 29 -10.77 -2.55 1.97
N THR A 30 -9.74 -3.15 2.58
CA THR A 30 -8.72 -2.47 3.39
C THR A 30 -7.30 -2.78 2.90
N ARG A 31 -6.33 -2.09 3.50
CA ARG A 31 -4.89 -2.37 3.36
C ARG A 31 -4.28 -3.01 4.62
N SER A 32 -5.06 -3.82 5.35
CA SER A 32 -4.53 -4.58 6.48
C SER A 32 -3.38 -5.49 6.04
N PRO A 33 -2.30 -5.62 6.84
CA PRO A 33 -1.21 -6.55 6.53
C PRO A 33 -1.59 -8.02 6.75
N ASN A 34 -2.55 -8.28 7.64
CA ASN A 34 -3.02 -9.61 7.99
C ASN A 34 -4.07 -10.09 6.96
N ARG A 35 -3.62 -10.76 5.89
CA ARG A 35 -4.44 -11.23 4.76
C ARG A 35 -4.07 -12.67 4.38
N PRO A 36 -4.95 -13.41 3.67
CA PRO A 36 -4.66 -14.79 3.23
C PRO A 36 -3.29 -14.92 2.54
N ASN A 37 -2.98 -13.95 1.69
CA ASN A 37 -1.64 -13.75 1.14
C ASN A 37 -1.12 -12.42 1.70
N SER A 38 -0.15 -12.48 2.62
CA SER A 38 0.48 -11.31 3.25
C SER A 38 1.44 -10.58 2.31
N ILE A 39 0.93 -10.19 1.14
CA ILE A 39 1.65 -9.46 0.10
C ILE A 39 1.32 -7.98 0.26
N GLY A 40 2.37 -7.18 0.50
CA GLY A 40 2.32 -5.72 0.50
C GLY A 40 2.92 -5.18 -0.79
N PHE A 41 2.58 -3.93 -1.11
CA PHE A 41 3.24 -3.22 -2.20
C PHE A 41 3.37 -1.73 -1.87
N SER A 42 4.43 -1.11 -2.36
CA SER A 42 4.62 0.34 -2.29
C SER A 42 4.93 0.91 -3.67
N VAL A 43 4.39 2.10 -3.94
CA VAL A 43 4.94 3.00 -4.95
C VAL A 43 6.01 3.84 -4.27
N ILE A 44 7.26 3.67 -4.69
CA ILE A 44 8.45 4.29 -4.08
C ILE A 44 9.11 5.28 -5.03
N LYS A 45 9.88 6.19 -4.47
CA LYS A 45 10.87 6.96 -5.23
C LYS A 45 12.23 6.27 -5.13
N LEU A 46 12.83 5.97 -6.28
CA LEU A 46 14.22 5.54 -6.36
C LEU A 46 15.12 6.78 -6.32
N GLU A 47 16.06 6.83 -5.37
CA GLU A 47 16.99 7.95 -5.18
C GLU A 47 18.38 7.62 -5.75
N LYS A 48 18.85 6.38 -5.59
CA LYS A 48 20.17 5.94 -6.05
C LYS A 48 20.20 4.43 -6.31
N VAL A 49 20.98 4.01 -7.29
CA VAL A 49 21.35 2.61 -7.53
C VAL A 49 22.85 2.46 -7.23
N GLU A 50 23.21 1.50 -6.41
CA GLU A 50 24.60 1.20 -6.04
C GLU A 50 24.82 -0.32 -6.12
N GLY A 51 25.32 -0.81 -7.26
CA GLY A 51 25.44 -2.24 -7.52
C GLY A 51 24.07 -2.92 -7.45
N ASN A 52 23.92 -3.84 -6.50
CA ASN A 52 22.66 -4.55 -6.22
C ASN A 52 21.81 -3.90 -5.12
N ILE A 53 22.15 -2.68 -4.67
CA ILE A 53 21.45 -1.94 -3.63
C ILE A 53 20.65 -0.79 -4.26
N LEU A 54 19.37 -0.71 -3.90
CA LEU A 54 18.48 0.38 -4.28
C LEU A 54 18.20 1.27 -3.06
N HIS A 55 18.58 2.53 -3.12
CA HIS A 55 18.22 3.52 -2.11
C HIS A 55 16.88 4.14 -2.50
N VAL A 56 15.89 3.98 -1.64
CA VAL A 56 14.50 4.31 -1.95
C VAL A 56 13.86 5.12 -0.82
N ARG A 57 12.80 5.87 -1.17
CA ARG A 57 11.99 6.64 -0.23
C ARG A 57 10.51 6.29 -0.39
N GLY A 58 9.78 6.28 0.72
CA GLY A 58 8.33 6.02 0.75
C GLY A 58 7.93 4.55 0.82
N ILE A 59 8.86 3.66 1.20
CA ILE A 59 8.53 2.25 1.46
C ILE A 59 7.86 2.12 2.84
N ASP A 60 6.81 1.31 2.92
CA ASP A 60 6.03 1.04 4.12
C ASP A 60 6.23 -0.41 4.63
N ALA A 61 7.47 -0.88 4.55
CA ALA A 61 7.88 -2.22 4.97
C ALA A 61 8.81 -2.15 6.20
N PHE A 62 8.72 -3.15 7.08
CA PHE A 62 9.67 -3.28 8.20
C PHE A 62 11.07 -3.64 7.68
N ASN A 63 12.10 -3.37 8.51
CA ASN A 63 13.44 -3.84 8.23
C ASN A 63 13.46 -5.36 7.99
N LYS A 64 14.28 -5.82 7.03
CA LYS A 64 14.41 -7.22 6.60
C LYS A 64 13.16 -7.85 5.97
N THR A 65 12.15 -7.05 5.63
CA THR A 65 10.99 -7.56 4.87
C THR A 65 11.46 -8.14 3.54
N PRO A 66 11.17 -9.42 3.23
CA PRO A 66 11.56 -10.03 1.97
C PRO A 66 10.93 -9.32 0.78
N VAL A 67 11.77 -8.88 -0.15
CA VAL A 67 11.33 -8.37 -1.44
C VAL A 67 10.99 -9.54 -2.34
N LEU A 68 9.80 -9.51 -2.95
CA LEU A 68 9.34 -10.55 -3.87
C LEU A 68 9.56 -10.14 -5.32
N ASP A 69 9.35 -8.85 -5.63
CA ASP A 69 9.39 -8.36 -7.01
C ASP A 69 9.55 -6.84 -7.07
N ILE A 70 10.12 -6.35 -8.18
CA ILE A 70 10.38 -4.93 -8.45
C ILE A 70 10.01 -4.64 -9.90
N LYS A 71 9.15 -3.63 -10.11
CA LYS A 71 8.68 -3.22 -11.44
C LYS A 71 8.72 -1.70 -11.60
N PRO A 72 8.92 -1.16 -12.82
CA PRO A 72 8.76 0.28 -13.06
C PRO A 72 7.33 0.72 -12.73
N TRP A 73 7.17 1.93 -12.22
CA TRP A 73 5.84 2.55 -12.10
C TRP A 73 5.52 3.26 -13.41
N LEU A 74 4.37 2.94 -13.99
CA LEU A 74 3.92 3.46 -15.27
C LEU A 74 2.61 4.23 -15.06
N PRO A 75 2.60 5.58 -15.10
CA PRO A 75 1.38 6.35 -14.82
C PRO A 75 0.19 5.98 -15.70
N SER A 76 0.42 5.60 -16.96
CA SER A 76 -0.64 5.16 -17.88
C SER A 76 -1.34 3.86 -17.47
N ILE A 77 -0.74 3.07 -16.58
CA ILE A 77 -1.24 1.76 -16.14
C ILE A 77 -1.59 1.80 -14.65
N ASP A 78 -0.66 2.29 -13.83
CA ASP A 78 -0.72 2.24 -12.37
C ASP A 78 -1.48 3.42 -11.75
N CYS A 79 -1.70 4.49 -12.53
CA CYS A 79 -2.55 5.62 -12.14
C CYS A 79 -3.83 5.56 -12.98
N PRO A 80 -4.83 4.72 -12.61
CA PRO A 80 -6.12 4.80 -13.26
C PRO A 80 -6.61 6.25 -13.12
N GLY A 81 -6.99 6.88 -14.23
CA GLY A 81 -7.57 8.22 -14.27
C GLY A 81 -8.91 8.23 -13.54
N GLY A 82 -8.86 8.14 -12.22
CA GLY A 82 -10.00 7.91 -11.36
C GLY A 82 -10.31 9.17 -10.60
N LYS A 83 -11.54 9.66 -10.74
CA LYS A 83 -12.16 10.46 -9.68
C LYS A 83 -11.83 9.74 -8.37
N ILE A 84 -11.15 10.44 -7.46
CA ILE A 84 -10.97 10.03 -6.07
C ILE A 84 -12.29 9.38 -5.65
N ASN A 85 -12.26 8.18 -5.05
CA ASN A 85 -13.48 7.56 -4.52
C ASN A 85 -13.89 8.34 -3.26
N LEU A 86 -14.35 9.57 -3.49
CA LEU A 86 -14.63 10.59 -2.50
C LEU A 86 -15.60 10.06 -1.48
N ASP A 87 -16.57 9.24 -1.91
CA ASP A 87 -17.53 8.58 -1.04
C ASP A 87 -16.86 7.65 -0.02
N ILE A 88 -15.84 6.90 -0.42
CA ILE A 88 -15.10 6.03 0.51
C ILE A 88 -14.16 6.87 1.39
N GLU A 89 -13.47 7.86 0.83
CA GLU A 89 -12.57 8.72 1.60
C GLU A 89 -13.32 9.55 2.65
N GLU A 90 -14.50 10.07 2.30
CA GLU A 90 -15.42 10.75 3.21
C GLU A 90 -15.95 9.81 4.28
N LYS A 91 -16.40 8.60 3.91
CA LYS A 91 -16.81 7.55 4.88
C LYS A 91 -15.66 7.11 5.80
N LEU A 92 -14.40 7.28 5.37
CA LEU A 92 -13.20 7.00 6.15
C LEU A 92 -12.67 8.23 6.91
N GLY A 93 -13.29 9.41 6.77
CA GLY A 93 -12.88 10.65 7.45
C GLY A 93 -11.57 11.24 6.94
N LEU A 94 -11.13 10.88 5.73
CA LEU A 94 -9.88 11.37 5.14
C LEU A 94 -10.09 12.79 4.57
N LYS A 95 -9.29 13.76 5.03
CA LYS A 95 -9.39 15.17 4.59
C LYS A 95 -8.99 15.32 3.11
N LYS A 96 -9.75 16.13 2.37
CA LYS A 96 -9.50 16.57 0.99
C LYS A 96 -8.03 16.96 0.78
N LYS A 97 -7.23 16.13 0.11
CA LYS A 97 -5.97 16.57 -0.51
C LYS A 97 -6.23 16.79 -1.99
N LYS A 98 -5.93 18.00 -2.48
CA LYS A 98 -6.02 18.34 -3.90
C LYS A 98 -5.25 17.28 -4.71
N LEU A 99 -5.92 16.73 -5.70
CA LEU A 99 -5.40 15.74 -6.63
C LEU A 99 -4.08 16.24 -7.23
N CYS A 100 -3.06 15.39 -7.26
CA CYS A 100 -1.83 15.66 -8.01
C CYS A 100 -2.20 16.09 -9.44
N ARG A 101 -1.79 17.30 -9.81
CA ARG A 101 -1.79 17.78 -11.19
C ARG A 101 -0.60 17.19 -11.94
#